data_AF-A0A9D7Y6Z6-F1
#
_entry.id   AF-A0A9D7Y6Z6-F1
#
_cell.length_a   1.000
_cell.length_b   1.000
_cell.length_c   1.000
_cell.angle_alpha   90.00
_cell.angle_beta   90.00
_cell.angle_gamma   90.00
#
_symmetry.space_group_name_H-M   'P 1'
#
loop_
_entity.id
_entity.type
_entity.pdbx_description
1 polymer ?
#
loop_
_entity_poly.entity_id
_entity_poly.type
_entity_poly.pdbx_seq_one_letter_code
_entity_poly.pdbx_strand_id
1 'polypeptide(L)'
;MVDVVAGYASITIFFQPELIKSKEIEGIIYSNHISSKSDASDHIWEIPVKYSSSSEKDMKVLMDHTGLSRGEIVNIHHATYYKVCFLGFLPGFLYLSGLDTKLHIPRKAVPDLNISKGSVAIGGQQTGIYLKIVRVGGTSLVKQILG
;
A
#
# COMPACT_ATOMS: atom_id res chain seq x y z
N MET A 1 20.22 -16.75 -9.12
CA MET A 1 19.20 -15.94 -8.40
C MET A 1 18.08 -15.67 -9.39
N VAL A 2 16.84 -16.02 -9.07
CA VAL A 2 15.70 -15.92 -9.99
C VAL A 2 14.94 -14.61 -9.76
N ASP A 3 14.67 -14.27 -8.50
CA ASP A 3 13.96 -13.04 -8.14
C ASP A 3 14.18 -12.70 -6.65
N VAL A 4 13.98 -11.43 -6.29
CA VAL A 4 13.99 -10.95 -4.90
C VAL A 4 12.82 -10.00 -4.70
N VAL A 5 11.90 -10.37 -3.80
CA VAL A 5 10.67 -9.61 -3.53
C VAL A 5 10.73 -9.02 -2.13
N ALA A 6 10.74 -7.69 -2.03
CA ALA A 6 10.66 -6.99 -0.76
C ALA A 6 9.21 -6.92 -0.26
N GLY A 7 8.99 -7.35 0.98
CA GLY A 7 7.79 -7.09 1.75
C GLY A 7 8.00 -5.92 2.71
N TYR A 8 7.02 -5.69 3.60
CA TYR A 8 7.07 -4.57 4.54
C TYR A 8 8.24 -4.67 5.55
N ALA A 9 8.47 -5.86 6.10
CA ALA A 9 9.52 -6.14 7.09
C ALA A 9 10.23 -7.47 6.80
N SER A 10 10.18 -7.91 5.55
CA SER A 10 10.72 -9.19 5.10
C SER A 10 11.20 -9.08 3.66
N ILE A 11 12.10 -9.98 3.27
CA ILE A 11 12.55 -10.14 1.89
C ILE A 11 12.38 -11.62 1.54
N THR A 12 11.79 -11.91 0.38
CA THR A 12 11.70 -13.27 -0.17
C THR A 12 12.68 -13.42 -1.32
N ILE A 13 13.51 -14.46 -1.27
CA ILE A 13 14.53 -14.73 -2.28
C ILE A 13 14.15 -16.02 -3.01
N PHE A 14 13.99 -15.92 -4.32
CA PHE A 14 13.77 -17.07 -5.20
C PHE A 14 15.09 -17.49 -5.84
N PHE A 15 15.44 -18.76 -5.68
CA PHE A 15 16.68 -19.33 -6.20
C PHE A 15 16.45 -20.76 -6.69
N GLN A 16 17.35 -21.21 -7.58
CA GLN A 16 17.38 -22.56 -8.10
C GLN A 16 18.30 -23.40 -7.21
N PRO A 17 17.78 -24.40 -6.48
CA PRO A 17 18.59 -25.23 -5.57
C PRO A 17 19.72 -25.99 -6.26
N GLU A 18 19.59 -26.22 -7.58
CA GLU A 18 20.61 -26.87 -8.41
C GLU A 18 21.85 -25.98 -8.62
N LEU A 19 21.69 -24.66 -8.49
CA LEU A 19 22.75 -23.68 -8.73
C LEU A 19 23.34 -23.11 -7.43
N ILE A 20 22.54 -22.99 -6.37
CA ILE A 20 22.97 -22.40 -5.10
C ILE A 20 22.21 -23.01 -3.93
N LYS A 21 22.93 -23.32 -2.84
CA LYS A 21 22.33 -23.86 -1.62
C LYS A 21 21.89 -22.74 -0.68
N SER A 22 20.86 -23.00 0.13
CA SER A 22 20.34 -22.03 1.11
C SER A 22 21.43 -21.49 2.05
N LYS A 23 22.33 -22.34 2.54
CA LYS A 23 23.45 -21.94 3.40
C LYS A 23 24.39 -20.93 2.76
N GLU A 24 24.58 -21.00 1.44
CA GLU A 24 25.45 -20.06 0.72
C GLU A 24 24.77 -18.69 0.64
N ILE A 25 23.46 -18.67 0.42
CA ILE A 25 22.65 -17.44 0.46
C ILE A 25 22.66 -16.82 1.86
N GLU A 26 22.46 -17.62 2.90
CA GLU A 26 22.57 -17.17 4.30
C GLU A 26 23.94 -16.53 4.55
N GLY A 27 25.02 -17.20 4.14
CA GLY A 27 26.38 -16.68 4.25
C GLY A 27 26.57 -15.33 3.55
N ILE A 28 26.01 -15.16 2.35
CA ILE A 28 26.05 -13.88 1.61
C ILE A 28 25.26 -12.80 2.36
N ILE A 29 24.07 -13.11 2.88
CA ILE A 29 23.25 -12.14 3.61
C ILE A 29 23.96 -11.66 4.88
N TYR A 30 24.53 -12.57 5.67
CA TYR A 30 25.16 -12.23 6.94
C TYR A 30 26.56 -11.60 6.79
N SER A 31 27.27 -11.88 5.69
CA SER A 31 28.59 -11.28 5.41
C SER A 31 28.51 -9.89 4.79
N ASN A 32 27.39 -9.54 4.15
CA ASN A 32 27.17 -8.18 3.67
C ASN A 32 26.75 -7.29 4.84
N HIS A 33 27.71 -6.56 5.41
CA HIS A 33 27.40 -5.38 6.20
C HIS A 33 26.70 -4.36 5.29
N ILE A 34 25.39 -4.19 5.46
CA ILE A 34 24.61 -3.17 4.76
C ILE A 34 25.13 -1.81 5.22
N SER A 35 26.07 -1.24 4.46
CA SER A 35 26.44 0.16 4.59
C SER A 35 25.26 0.96 4.04
N SER A 36 24.44 1.52 4.94
CA SER A 36 23.27 2.30 4.59
C SER A 36 23.68 3.68 4.06
N LYS A 37 24.20 3.72 2.84
CA LYS A 37 24.08 4.89 1.98
C LYS A 37 23.12 4.53 0.87
N SER A 38 21.82 4.64 1.16
CA SER A 38 20.87 4.73 0.09
C SER A 38 20.99 6.13 -0.50
N ASP A 39 21.38 6.23 -1.76
CA ASP A 39 20.95 7.33 -2.63
C ASP A 39 19.44 7.15 -2.88
N ALA A 40 18.66 7.12 -1.80
CA ALA A 40 17.22 7.15 -1.89
C ALA A 40 16.92 8.49 -2.56
N SER A 41 16.51 8.44 -3.82
CA SER A 41 16.07 9.64 -4.50
C SER A 41 14.95 10.24 -3.64
N ASP A 42 15.13 11.48 -3.18
CA ASP A 42 14.07 12.30 -2.55
C ASP A 42 13.01 12.70 -3.60
N HIS A 43 12.70 11.79 -4.52
CA HIS A 43 11.78 12.02 -5.60
C HIS A 43 10.36 11.98 -5.05
N ILE A 44 9.74 13.15 -5.04
CA ILE A 44 8.35 13.34 -4.65
C ILE A 44 7.49 13.16 -5.89
N TRP A 45 6.64 12.14 -5.88
CA TRP A 45 5.63 11.94 -6.91
C TRP A 45 4.33 12.64 -6.50
N GLU A 46 3.86 13.58 -7.33
CA GLU A 46 2.54 14.16 -7.16
C GLU A 46 1.50 13.30 -7.91
N ILE A 47 0.51 12.78 -7.17
CA ILE A 47 -0.54 11.94 -7.74
C ILE A 47 -1.87 12.69 -7.62
N PRO A 48 -2.51 13.09 -8.73
CA PRO A 48 -3.79 13.79 -8.68
C PRO A 48 -4.89 12.83 -8.20
N VAL A 49 -5.71 13.32 -7.28
CA VAL A 49 -6.73 12.53 -6.61
C VAL A 49 -8.09 13.25 -6.68
N LYS A 50 -9.11 12.56 -7.20
CA LYS A 50 -10.47 13.10 -7.32
C LYS A 50 -11.44 12.42 -6.36
N TYR A 51 -11.87 13.14 -5.32
CA TYR A 51 -12.93 12.73 -4.39
C TYR A 51 -14.32 12.82 -5.01
N SER A 52 -14.64 11.84 -5.86
CA SER A 52 -15.85 11.76 -6.70
C SER A 52 -17.07 11.24 -5.95
N SER A 53 -18.24 11.25 -6.61
CA SER A 53 -19.49 10.73 -6.05
C SER A 53 -19.53 9.20 -5.95
N SER A 54 -18.69 8.50 -6.71
CA SER A 54 -18.61 7.02 -6.67
C SER A 54 -18.13 6.50 -5.32
N SER A 55 -17.53 7.36 -4.50
CA SER A 55 -17.01 7.02 -3.19
C SER A 55 -17.77 7.62 -2.02
N GLU A 56 -18.92 8.26 -2.26
CA GLU A 56 -19.74 8.84 -1.18
C GLU A 56 -20.06 7.82 -0.09
N LYS A 57 -20.33 6.57 -0.49
CA LYS A 57 -20.60 5.48 0.46
C LYS A 57 -19.45 5.30 1.44
N ASP A 58 -18.22 5.23 0.96
CA ASP A 58 -17.05 4.95 1.78
C ASP A 58 -16.56 6.18 2.54
N MET A 59 -16.69 7.36 1.92
CA MET A 59 -16.47 8.65 2.57
C MET A 59 -17.42 8.82 3.75
N LYS A 60 -18.72 8.53 3.58
CA LYS A 60 -19.70 8.60 4.67
C LYS A 60 -19.29 7.70 5.83
N VAL A 61 -18.90 6.45 5.57
CA VAL A 61 -18.46 5.55 6.65
C VAL A 61 -17.17 6.09 7.31
N LEU A 62 -16.31 6.83 6.60
CA LEU A 62 -15.10 7.41 7.17
C LEU A 62 -15.45 8.61 8.06
N MET A 63 -16.35 9.47 7.60
CA MET A 63 -16.91 10.57 8.38
C MET A 63 -17.60 10.05 9.65
N ASP A 64 -18.47 9.05 9.51
CA ASP A 64 -19.21 8.45 10.63
C ASP A 64 -18.27 7.83 11.69
N HIS A 65 -17.13 7.25 11.26
CA HIS A 65 -16.17 6.63 12.17
C HIS A 65 -15.23 7.64 12.85
N THR A 66 -14.80 8.65 12.12
CA THR A 66 -13.78 9.62 12.59
C THR A 66 -14.40 10.86 13.23
N GLY A 67 -15.67 11.13 12.97
CA GLY A 67 -16.35 12.38 13.34
C GLY A 67 -15.93 13.59 12.50
N LEU A 68 -15.08 13.39 11.48
CA LEU A 68 -14.56 14.45 10.63
C LEU A 68 -15.51 14.74 9.47
N SER A 69 -15.54 16.00 9.03
CA SER A 69 -16.19 16.38 7.78
C SER A 69 -15.42 15.87 6.56
N ARG A 70 -16.10 15.79 5.42
CA ARG A 70 -15.46 15.47 4.13
C ARG A 70 -14.27 16.38 3.85
N GLY A 71 -14.41 17.68 4.09
CA GLY A 71 -13.36 18.66 3.84
C GLY A 71 -12.12 18.42 4.70
N GLU A 72 -12.31 18.10 5.98
CA GLU A 72 -11.20 17.77 6.89
C GLU A 72 -10.49 16.49 6.45
N ILE A 73 -11.23 15.44 6.10
CA ILE A 73 -10.66 14.18 5.61
C ILE A 73 -9.80 14.43 4.36
N VAL A 74 -10.36 15.15 3.38
CA VAL A 74 -9.66 15.49 2.14
C VAL A 74 -8.39 16.28 2.44
N ASN A 75 -8.48 17.31 3.29
CA ASN A 75 -7.35 18.15 3.63
C ASN A 75 -6.24 17.36 4.35
N ILE A 76 -6.59 16.53 5.33
CA ILE A 76 -5.63 15.70 6.07
C ILE A 76 -4.94 14.72 5.12
N HIS A 77 -5.73 14.01 4.30
CA HIS A 77 -5.19 13.04 3.35
C HIS A 77 -4.30 13.70 2.29
N HIS A 78 -4.71 14.85 1.77
CA HIS A 78 -3.95 15.59 0.75
C HIS A 78 -2.66 16.22 1.30
N ALA A 79 -2.68 16.74 2.53
CA ALA A 79 -1.52 17.41 3.13
C ALA A 79 -0.44 16.43 3.65
N THR A 80 -0.72 15.13 3.64
CA THR A 80 0.19 14.10 4.15
C THR A 80 1.19 13.66 3.09
N TYR A 81 2.48 13.65 3.44
CA TYR A 81 3.50 13.00 2.63
C TYR A 81 3.54 11.49 2.89
N TYR A 82 3.43 10.71 1.82
CA TYR A 82 3.39 9.27 1.89
C TYR A 82 4.69 8.64 1.42
N LYS A 83 5.15 7.61 2.13
CA LYS A 83 6.27 6.79 1.69
C LYS A 83 5.76 5.52 1.03
N VAL A 84 6.27 5.22 -0.18
CA VAL A 84 6.06 3.93 -0.83
C VAL A 84 6.81 2.87 -0.03
N CYS A 85 6.07 1.97 0.61
CA CYS A 85 6.67 0.90 1.40
C CYS A 85 7.07 -0.28 0.52
N PHE A 86 6.13 -0.77 -0.29
CA PHE A 86 6.35 -1.88 -1.21
C PHE A 86 5.20 -1.93 -2.23
N LEU A 87 5.42 -2.71 -3.29
CA LEU A 87 4.43 -3.06 -4.30
C LEU A 87 4.01 -4.51 -4.05
N GLY A 88 2.72 -4.81 -3.84
CA GLY A 88 2.31 -6.17 -3.49
C GLY A 88 0.81 -6.40 -3.23
N PHE A 89 0.44 -7.57 -2.70
CA PHE A 89 -0.92 -8.14 -2.53
C PHE A 89 -1.66 -8.53 -3.82
N LEU A 90 -1.74 -7.61 -4.78
CA LEU A 90 -2.13 -7.89 -6.16
C LEU A 90 -1.08 -7.28 -7.07
N PRO A 91 -0.84 -7.81 -8.28
CA PRO A 91 0.03 -7.15 -9.24
C PRO A 91 -0.39 -5.69 -9.45
N GLY A 92 0.37 -4.76 -8.87
CA GLY A 92 0.10 -3.33 -8.95
C GLY A 92 -0.77 -2.73 -7.84
N PHE A 93 -0.76 -3.22 -6.59
CA PHE A 93 -1.22 -2.38 -5.46
C PHE A 93 -0.03 -1.72 -4.75
N LEU A 94 -0.10 -0.40 -4.60
CA LEU A 94 0.93 0.43 -3.98
C LEU A 94 0.60 0.61 -2.49
N TYR A 95 1.46 0.14 -1.61
CA TYR A 95 1.31 0.36 -0.17
C TYR A 95 2.01 1.64 0.26
N LEU A 96 1.25 2.55 0.88
CA LEU A 96 1.71 3.84 1.35
C LEU A 96 1.65 3.90 2.88
N SER A 97 2.77 4.25 3.51
CA SER A 97 2.84 4.58 4.94
C SER A 97 2.84 6.08 5.16
N GLY A 98 2.56 6.48 6.41
CA GLY A 98 2.48 7.89 6.82
C GLY A 98 1.06 8.42 6.97
N LEU A 99 0.04 7.58 6.80
CA LEU A 99 -1.36 7.99 7.00
C LEU A 99 -1.58 8.56 8.39
N ASP A 100 -2.10 9.78 8.44
CA ASP A 100 -2.47 10.48 9.67
C ASP A 100 -3.40 9.60 10.53
N THR A 101 -3.10 9.53 11.83
CA THR A 101 -3.80 8.68 12.79
C THR A 101 -5.28 9.00 12.91
N LYS A 102 -5.68 10.24 12.60
CA LYS A 102 -7.09 10.65 12.56
C LYS A 102 -7.90 9.97 11.46
N LEU A 103 -7.24 9.45 10.42
CA LEU A 103 -7.86 8.74 9.32
C LEU A 103 -7.78 7.21 9.45
N HIS A 104 -7.22 6.71 10.56
CA HIS A 104 -7.13 5.28 10.81
C HIS A 104 -8.53 4.69 10.99
N ILE A 105 -8.77 3.57 10.31
CA ILE A 105 -10.09 2.95 10.30
C ILE A 105 -9.98 1.46 10.00
N PRO A 106 -10.73 0.58 10.69
CA PRO A 106 -10.70 -0.84 10.38
C PRO A 106 -10.99 -1.14 8.91
N ARG A 107 -10.36 -2.20 8.38
CA ARG A 107 -10.66 -2.69 7.03
C ARG A 107 -12.11 -3.20 6.97
N LYS A 108 -12.71 -3.12 5.77
CA LYS A 108 -14.03 -3.73 5.54
C LYS A 108 -13.97 -5.22 5.84
N ALA A 109 -15.00 -5.72 6.54
CA ALA A 109 -15.17 -7.15 6.78
C ALA A 109 -15.45 -7.90 5.46
N VAL A 110 -16.24 -7.29 4.58
CA VAL A 110 -16.53 -7.81 3.23
C VAL A 110 -15.86 -6.90 2.20
N PRO A 111 -14.90 -7.41 1.40
CA PRO A 111 -14.24 -6.64 0.36
C PRO A 111 -15.18 -6.32 -0.81
N ASP A 112 -14.99 -5.18 -1.47
CA ASP A 112 -15.63 -4.90 -2.74
C ASP A 112 -15.00 -5.76 -3.84
N LEU A 113 -15.84 -6.38 -4.68
CA LEU A 113 -15.39 -7.33 -5.71
C LEU A 113 -14.83 -6.65 -6.96
N ASN A 114 -15.20 -5.39 -7.20
CA ASN A 114 -14.82 -4.65 -8.40
C ASN A 114 -14.28 -3.29 -7.98
N ILE A 115 -12.95 -3.13 -8.06
CA ILE A 115 -12.28 -1.87 -7.77
C ILE A 115 -11.65 -1.37 -9.06
N SER A 116 -11.91 -0.10 -9.38
CA SER A 116 -11.42 0.54 -10.58
C SER A 116 -9.91 0.79 -10.50
N LYS A 117 -9.24 0.77 -11.66
CA LYS A 117 -7.85 1.20 -11.75
C LYS A 117 -7.75 2.67 -11.35
N GLY A 118 -6.73 3.00 -10.56
CA GLY A 118 -6.48 4.34 -10.04
C GLY A 118 -7.19 4.63 -8.71
N SER A 119 -8.03 3.71 -8.22
CA SER A 119 -8.67 3.86 -6.92
C SER A 119 -7.62 4.00 -5.80
N VAL A 120 -7.85 4.95 -4.90
CA VAL A 120 -7.07 5.13 -3.68
C VAL A 120 -7.94 4.72 -2.50
N ALA A 121 -7.33 4.06 -1.53
CA ALA A 121 -8.07 3.35 -0.50
C ALA A 121 -7.40 3.51 0.86
N ILE A 122 -8.20 3.71 1.91
CA ILE A 122 -7.74 3.81 3.30
C ILE A 122 -8.27 2.62 4.12
N GLY A 123 -7.40 2.00 4.90
CA GLY A 123 -7.77 0.87 5.74
C GLY A 123 -6.65 0.42 6.67
N GLY A 124 -7.02 0.16 7.92
CA GLY A 124 -6.10 0.09 9.04
C GLY A 124 -5.37 1.43 9.21
N GLN A 125 -4.06 1.34 9.26
CA GLN A 125 -3.13 2.47 9.39
C GLN A 125 -2.49 2.85 8.05
N GLN A 126 -3.03 2.35 6.94
CA GLN A 126 -2.41 2.43 5.62
C GLN A 126 -3.35 3.10 4.62
N THR A 127 -2.74 3.80 3.67
CA THR A 127 -3.39 4.16 2.41
C THR A 127 -2.71 3.42 1.26
N GLY A 128 -3.35 3.35 0.11
CA GLY A 128 -2.76 2.67 -1.04
C GLY A 128 -3.52 2.90 -2.33
N ILE A 129 -2.88 2.55 -3.44
CA ILE A 129 -3.37 2.85 -4.80
C ILE A 129 -3.44 1.57 -5.62
N TYR A 130 -4.59 1.33 -6.24
CA TYR A 130 -4.80 0.22 -7.18
C TYR A 130 -4.31 0.63 -8.58
N LEU A 131 -3.12 0.19 -9.00
CA LEU A 131 -2.52 0.48 -10.32
C LEU A 131 -3.09 -0.40 -11.44
N LYS A 132 -3.85 -1.44 -11.12
CA LYS A 132 -4.58 -2.30 -12.07
C LYS A 132 -6.03 -2.47 -11.64
N ILE A 133 -6.88 -2.87 -12.58
CA ILE A 133 -8.25 -3.31 -12.28
C ILE A 133 -8.15 -4.55 -11.39
N VAL A 134 -8.94 -4.56 -10.32
CA VAL A 134 -8.97 -5.69 -9.40
C VAL A 134 -10.33 -6.37 -9.45
N ARG A 135 -10.30 -7.69 -9.66
CA ARG A 135 -11.39 -8.63 -9.38
C ARG A 135 -10.93 -9.56 -8.28
N VAL A 136 -11.39 -9.35 -7.05
CA VAL A 136 -10.96 -10.18 -5.90
C VAL A 136 -11.87 -11.39 -5.74
N GLY A 137 -11.31 -12.59 -5.78
CA GLY A 137 -11.89 -13.79 -5.14
C GLY A 137 -11.27 -13.95 -3.76
N GLY A 138 -11.96 -13.44 -2.72
CA GLY A 138 -11.64 -13.68 -1.31
C GLY A 138 -10.30 -13.11 -0.81
N THR A 139 -10.30 -11.87 -0.31
CA THR A 139 -9.55 -11.40 0.88
C THR A 139 -9.76 -9.90 1.08
N SER A 140 -9.75 -9.48 2.35
CA SER A 140 -10.25 -8.22 2.88
C SER A 140 -9.46 -7.00 2.40
N LEU A 141 -10.08 -6.18 1.54
CA LEU A 141 -9.53 -4.93 1.05
C LEU A 141 -10.44 -3.75 1.43
N VAL A 142 -9.83 -2.88 2.25
CA VAL A 142 -9.74 -1.41 2.20
C VAL A 142 -10.92 -0.65 1.59
N LYS A 143 -11.43 0.39 2.30
CA LYS A 143 -12.46 1.30 1.79
C LYS A 143 -11.99 1.97 0.50
N GLN A 144 -12.79 1.88 -0.55
CA GLN A 144 -12.59 2.59 -1.81
C GLN A 144 -13.01 4.05 -1.61
N ILE A 145 -12.05 4.93 -1.35
CA ILE A 145 -12.37 6.35 -1.25
C ILE A 145 -12.55 6.95 -2.64
N LEU A 146 -12.15 6.28 -3.74
CA LEU A 146 -11.98 6.93 -5.03
C LEU A 146 -12.21 5.97 -6.21
N GLY A 147 -12.95 6.42 -7.22
CA GLY A 147 -13.12 5.80 -8.53
C GLY A 147 -13.25 6.89 -9.58
#